data_AF-A0A2H5N3Z1-F1
#
_entry.id   AF-A0A2H5N3Z1-F1
#
_cell.length_a   1.000
_cell.length_b   1.000
_cell.length_c   1.000
_cell.angle_alpha   90.00
_cell.angle_beta   90.00
_cell.angle_gamma   90.00
#
_symmetry.space_group_name_H-M   'P 1'
#
loop_
_entity.id
_entity.type
_entity.pdbx_description
1 polymer ?
#
loop_
_entity_poly.entity_id
_entity_poly.type
_entity_poly.pdbx_seq_one_letter_code
_entity_poly.pdbx_strand_id
1 'polypeptide(L)'
;MHEIIIRKTEELGFGCVLNGEDLSHCSKTRRITIQRSIDDGALERIKDSKVRSVFLFNVDRLPDSFMNTSIANFKLMKVLDLEDAPVDDLPEGVGNLFNLHYLSVKNTKVETLSKSIGNLLSLETLNMKYTLVRELPVEIRNLKRLRYLMVYQYNYTSITAETAARVRGGFGSLTALQKLSTIEADSQVLKELTKLRQLRKLGIRPQNGNGKDLCALIANLENLESLTVGMTSKEEILDLQSLSSPPQYLQRLYLKGNMKKLPDWIFKLKNLIRLGLELSGLTEEPIGVLQALPNLLELRLVGTYNYELFQFEQLLDFVAVKSVLIEKGAMPDIRELWIGPCPLLMEIPIGIEHLKNLKLLLFAHMVKQVYYMTKDENWEKIAILQTCALKDYPTT
;
A
#
# COMPACT_ATOMS: atom_id res chain seq x y z
N MET A 1 11.75 -32.09 -9.01
CA MET A 1 11.12 -31.70 -7.72
C MET A 1 9.65 -31.29 -7.91
N HIS A 2 9.34 -30.35 -8.81
CA HIS A 2 7.96 -29.95 -9.12
C HIS A 2 7.01 -31.13 -9.45
N GLU A 3 7.39 -31.99 -10.39
CA GLU A 3 6.59 -33.17 -10.76
C GLU A 3 6.38 -34.16 -9.60
N ILE A 4 7.37 -34.30 -8.71
CA ILE A 4 7.26 -35.15 -7.52
C ILE A 4 6.19 -34.60 -6.57
N ILE A 5 6.12 -33.27 -6.42
CA ILE A 5 5.12 -32.61 -5.57
C ILE A 5 3.73 -32.77 -6.16
N ILE A 6 3.56 -32.60 -7.47
CA ILE A 6 2.27 -32.81 -8.15
C ILE A 6 1.81 -34.25 -7.95
N ARG A 7 2.65 -35.24 -8.27
CA ARG A 7 2.30 -36.65 -8.12
C ARG A 7 1.95 -37.01 -6.68
N LYS A 8 2.72 -36.52 -5.70
CA LYS A 8 2.40 -36.75 -4.28
C LYS A 8 1.11 -36.06 -3.83
N THR A 9 0.82 -34.90 -4.40
CA THR A 9 -0.41 -34.14 -4.13
C THR A 9 -1.64 -34.87 -4.65
N GLU A 10 -1.54 -35.50 -5.82
CA GLU A 10 -2.57 -36.36 -6.40
C GLU A 10 -2.72 -37.68 -5.63
N GLU A 11 -1.61 -38.40 -5.37
CA GLU A 11 -1.58 -39.66 -4.60
C GLU A 11 -2.26 -39.52 -3.22
N LEU A 12 -2.04 -38.38 -2.55
CA LEU A 12 -2.58 -38.10 -1.22
C LEU A 12 -3.98 -37.45 -1.25
N GLY A 13 -4.52 -37.15 -2.44
CA GLY A 13 -5.76 -36.39 -2.60
C GLY A 13 -5.69 -35.00 -1.95
N PHE A 14 -4.48 -34.44 -1.84
CA PHE A 14 -4.27 -33.13 -1.20
C PHE A 14 -4.71 -31.99 -2.12
N GLY A 15 -4.47 -32.13 -3.42
CA GLY A 15 -4.75 -31.10 -4.42
C GLY A 15 -5.10 -31.67 -5.80
N CYS A 16 -5.85 -30.89 -6.57
CA CYS A 16 -6.27 -31.20 -7.94
C CYS A 16 -6.16 -29.93 -8.78
N VAL A 17 -5.63 -30.06 -9.99
CA VAL A 17 -5.53 -28.98 -10.98
C VAL A 17 -6.63 -29.20 -12.02
N LEU A 18 -7.49 -28.22 -12.20
CA LEU A 18 -8.61 -28.24 -13.15
C LEU A 18 -8.16 -27.50 -14.43
N ASN A 19 -7.88 -28.27 -15.48
CA ASN A 19 -7.37 -27.78 -16.78
C ASN A 19 -8.29 -28.13 -17.98
N GLY A 20 -9.57 -28.43 -17.74
CA GLY A 20 -10.54 -28.77 -18.79
C GLY A 20 -10.63 -30.26 -19.17
N GLU A 21 -9.84 -31.15 -18.55
CA GLU A 21 -9.91 -32.62 -18.71
C GLU A 21 -10.19 -33.33 -17.37
N ASP A 22 -10.36 -34.66 -17.42
CA ASP A 22 -11.09 -35.55 -16.51
C ASP A 22 -10.99 -35.24 -14.99
N LEU A 23 -12.18 -35.11 -14.36
CA LEU A 23 -12.37 -34.71 -12.95
C LEU A 23 -12.79 -35.86 -12.04
N SER A 24 -12.76 -37.09 -12.55
CA SER A 24 -13.18 -38.31 -11.85
C SER A 24 -12.47 -38.53 -10.50
N HIS A 25 -11.30 -37.93 -10.28
CA HIS A 25 -10.49 -38.10 -9.08
C HIS A 25 -10.63 -37.01 -7.99
N CYS A 26 -11.36 -35.91 -8.24
CA CYS A 26 -11.27 -34.71 -7.38
C CYS A 26 -12.28 -34.69 -6.20
N SER A 27 -13.08 -35.75 -6.00
CA SER A 27 -14.07 -35.85 -4.91
C SER A 27 -13.46 -35.88 -3.50
N LYS A 28 -12.22 -36.36 -3.36
CA LYS A 28 -11.49 -36.41 -2.08
C LYS A 28 -10.63 -35.17 -1.81
N THR A 29 -10.55 -34.25 -2.77
CA THR A 29 -9.57 -33.19 -2.78
C THR A 29 -9.88 -32.07 -1.80
N ARG A 30 -8.84 -31.54 -1.15
CA ARG A 30 -8.95 -30.40 -0.22
C ARG A 30 -8.49 -29.08 -0.82
N ARG A 31 -7.67 -29.10 -1.87
CA ARG A 31 -7.17 -27.91 -2.58
C ARG A 31 -7.46 -28.01 -4.06
N ILE A 32 -8.11 -27.00 -4.62
CA ILE A 32 -8.35 -26.90 -6.05
C ILE A 32 -7.55 -25.74 -6.61
N THR A 33 -6.95 -25.99 -7.77
CA THR A 33 -6.30 -24.98 -8.59
C THR A 33 -6.99 -24.96 -9.94
N ILE A 34 -7.54 -23.82 -10.34
CA ILE A 34 -8.20 -23.63 -11.63
C ILE A 34 -7.23 -22.92 -12.55
N GLN A 35 -6.97 -23.49 -13.73
CA GLN A 35 -6.13 -22.88 -14.74
C GLN A 35 -6.91 -22.71 -16.05
N ARG A 36 -6.68 -21.59 -16.76
CA ARG A 36 -7.28 -21.28 -18.08
C ARG A 36 -8.79 -21.08 -18.05
N SER A 37 -9.56 -22.15 -17.87
CA SER A 37 -11.03 -22.11 -17.89
C SER A 37 -11.63 -23.26 -17.08
N ILE A 38 -12.80 -23.00 -16.51
CA ILE A 38 -13.64 -24.01 -15.88
C ILE A 38 -15.06 -23.89 -16.42
N ASP A 39 -15.77 -25.01 -16.57
CA ASP A 39 -17.18 -25.03 -16.96
C ASP A 39 -18.09 -25.34 -15.76
N ASP A 40 -19.39 -25.07 -15.92
CA ASP A 40 -20.39 -25.33 -14.87
C ASP A 40 -20.49 -26.82 -14.51
N GLY A 41 -20.27 -27.72 -15.47
CA GLY A 41 -20.30 -29.15 -15.24
C GLY A 41 -19.15 -29.63 -14.33
N ALA A 42 -17.99 -28.99 -14.41
CA ALA A 42 -16.84 -29.23 -13.55
C ALA A 42 -17.14 -28.80 -12.11
N LEU A 43 -17.74 -27.64 -11.93
CA LEU A 43 -18.15 -27.11 -10.63
C LEU A 43 -19.22 -27.97 -9.97
N GLU A 44 -20.21 -28.42 -10.74
CA GLU A 44 -21.29 -29.27 -10.24
C GLU A 44 -20.76 -30.62 -9.75
N ARG A 45 -19.78 -31.21 -10.45
CA ARG A 45 -19.11 -32.45 -10.03
C ARG A 45 -18.37 -32.35 -8.70
N ILE A 46 -17.93 -31.15 -8.31
CA ILE A 46 -17.17 -30.92 -7.07
C ILE A 46 -17.97 -30.19 -6.00
N LYS A 47 -19.28 -29.93 -6.19
CA LYS A 47 -20.09 -29.15 -5.25
C LYS A 47 -20.12 -29.74 -3.83
N ASP A 48 -20.10 -31.08 -3.72
CA ASP A 48 -20.15 -31.83 -2.46
C ASP A 48 -18.74 -32.20 -1.93
N SER A 49 -17.69 -31.66 -2.56
CA SER A 49 -16.31 -31.97 -2.19
C SER A 49 -15.91 -31.35 -0.85
N LYS A 50 -14.88 -31.92 -0.22
CA LYS A 50 -14.31 -31.42 1.04
C LYS A 50 -13.28 -30.31 0.82
N VAL A 51 -13.48 -29.49 -0.21
CA VAL A 51 -12.55 -28.44 -0.62
C VAL A 51 -12.46 -27.36 0.46
N ARG A 52 -11.21 -27.01 0.77
CA ARG A 52 -10.82 -26.02 1.77
C ARG A 52 -10.06 -24.87 1.16
N SER A 53 -9.56 -25.01 -0.06
CA SER A 53 -8.79 -23.95 -0.71
C SER A 53 -9.02 -23.96 -2.22
N VAL A 54 -9.29 -22.79 -2.79
CA VAL A 54 -9.40 -22.57 -4.23
C VAL A 54 -8.43 -21.47 -4.62
N PHE A 55 -7.68 -21.71 -5.70
CA PHE A 55 -6.76 -20.75 -6.31
C PHE A 55 -7.01 -20.70 -7.81
N LEU A 56 -7.01 -19.50 -8.38
CA LEU A 56 -7.12 -19.28 -9.81
C LEU A 56 -5.78 -18.81 -10.35
N PHE A 57 -5.36 -19.33 -11.51
CA PHE A 57 -4.14 -18.88 -12.19
C PHE A 57 -4.39 -18.79 -13.70
N ASN A 58 -4.11 -17.63 -14.29
CA ASN A 58 -4.29 -17.38 -15.73
C ASN A 58 -5.67 -17.85 -16.21
N VAL A 59 -6.73 -17.48 -15.50
CA VAL A 59 -8.10 -17.83 -15.87
C VAL A 59 -8.63 -16.73 -16.78
N ASP A 60 -8.94 -17.08 -18.03
CA ASP A 60 -9.42 -16.11 -19.02
C ASP A 60 -10.92 -15.83 -18.82
N ARG A 61 -11.67 -16.84 -18.36
CA ARG A 61 -13.11 -16.76 -18.14
C ARG A 61 -13.53 -17.65 -16.98
N LEU A 62 -14.41 -17.12 -16.14
CA LEU A 62 -15.16 -17.88 -15.15
C LEU A 62 -16.62 -17.99 -15.59
N PRO A 63 -17.31 -19.12 -15.34
CA PRO A 63 -18.75 -19.19 -15.51
C PRO A 63 -19.45 -18.20 -14.58
N ASP A 64 -20.54 -17.58 -15.04
CA ASP A 64 -21.33 -16.65 -14.21
C ASP A 64 -21.87 -17.34 -12.95
N SER A 65 -22.13 -18.65 -13.03
CA SER A 65 -22.55 -19.47 -11.89
C SER A 65 -21.46 -19.58 -10.82
N PHE A 66 -20.18 -19.48 -11.20
CA PHE A 66 -19.05 -19.73 -10.30
C PHE A 66 -19.13 -18.81 -9.09
N MET A 67 -19.20 -17.50 -9.35
CA MET A 67 -19.27 -16.50 -8.30
C MET A 67 -20.67 -16.51 -7.64
N ASN A 68 -21.75 -16.64 -8.40
CA ASN A 68 -23.09 -16.43 -7.89
C ASN A 68 -23.66 -17.59 -7.04
N THR A 69 -23.43 -18.83 -7.45
CA THR A 69 -24.08 -20.01 -6.83
C THR A 69 -23.07 -21.07 -6.40
N SER A 70 -22.13 -21.42 -7.27
CA SER A 70 -21.24 -22.57 -7.06
C SER A 70 -20.28 -22.35 -5.90
N ILE A 71 -19.71 -21.15 -5.75
CA ILE A 71 -18.74 -20.88 -4.70
C ILE A 71 -19.33 -21.04 -3.30
N ALA A 72 -20.62 -20.72 -3.15
CA ALA A 72 -21.32 -20.81 -1.88
C ALA A 72 -21.52 -22.27 -1.42
N ASN A 73 -21.36 -23.27 -2.29
CA ASN A 73 -21.50 -24.68 -1.95
C ASN A 73 -20.31 -25.21 -1.14
N PHE A 74 -19.13 -24.58 -1.24
CA PHE A 74 -17.92 -25.03 -0.55
C PHE A 74 -17.88 -24.59 0.93
N LYS A 75 -18.78 -25.10 1.76
CA LYS A 75 -18.94 -24.68 3.18
C LYS A 75 -17.71 -24.89 4.06
N LEU A 76 -16.77 -25.76 3.66
CA LEU A 76 -15.52 -26.03 4.36
C LEU A 76 -14.34 -25.14 3.91
N MET A 77 -14.59 -24.22 2.98
CA MET A 77 -13.57 -23.34 2.42
C MET A 77 -12.93 -22.47 3.49
N LYS A 78 -11.59 -22.49 3.52
CA LYS A 78 -10.73 -21.66 4.38
C LYS A 78 -9.94 -20.63 3.59
N VAL A 79 -9.64 -20.90 2.32
CA VAL A 79 -8.85 -20.02 1.45
C VAL A 79 -9.56 -19.87 0.12
N LEU A 80 -9.82 -18.64 -0.26
CA LEU A 80 -10.31 -18.28 -1.58
C LEU A 80 -9.36 -17.23 -2.17
N ASP A 81 -8.61 -17.63 -3.18
CA ASP A 81 -7.70 -16.74 -3.91
C ASP A 81 -8.16 -16.56 -5.35
N LEU A 82 -8.71 -15.38 -5.62
CA LEU A 82 -9.18 -14.91 -6.92
C LEU A 82 -8.22 -13.88 -7.50
N GLU A 83 -6.95 -13.88 -7.08
CA GLU A 83 -5.93 -12.99 -7.64
C GLU A 83 -5.85 -13.13 -9.18
N ASP A 84 -5.79 -11.99 -9.86
CA ASP A 84 -5.74 -11.88 -11.33
C ASP A 84 -6.95 -12.50 -12.08
N ALA A 85 -8.02 -12.86 -11.37
CA ALA A 85 -9.20 -13.46 -11.97
C ALA A 85 -10.10 -12.40 -12.65
N PRO A 86 -10.87 -12.77 -13.69
CA PRO A 86 -11.81 -11.89 -14.37
C PRO A 86 -13.08 -11.72 -13.53
N VAL A 87 -12.95 -11.12 -12.36
CA VAL A 87 -14.02 -10.90 -11.38
C VAL A 87 -14.30 -9.41 -11.28
N ASP A 88 -15.52 -9.04 -11.67
CA ASP A 88 -15.99 -7.66 -11.62
C ASP A 88 -16.72 -7.34 -10.31
N ASP A 89 -17.33 -8.35 -9.67
CA ASP A 89 -18.08 -8.20 -8.42
C ASP A 89 -17.86 -9.39 -7.48
N LEU A 90 -17.92 -9.11 -6.17
CA LEU A 90 -17.93 -10.14 -5.14
C LEU A 90 -19.38 -10.39 -4.66
N PRO A 91 -20.04 -11.47 -5.09
CA PRO A 91 -21.45 -11.69 -4.83
C PRO A 91 -21.73 -12.03 -3.36
N GLU A 92 -22.98 -11.83 -2.94
CA GLU A 92 -23.41 -12.08 -1.56
C GLU A 92 -23.19 -13.52 -1.09
N GLY A 93 -23.17 -14.47 -2.03
CA GLY A 93 -22.92 -15.89 -1.76
C GLY A 93 -21.57 -16.15 -1.08
N VAL A 94 -20.57 -15.27 -1.27
CA VAL A 94 -19.26 -15.38 -0.59
C VAL A 94 -19.41 -15.24 0.92
N GLY A 95 -20.36 -14.43 1.41
CA GLY A 95 -20.67 -14.33 2.84
C GLY A 95 -21.14 -15.62 3.49
N ASN A 96 -21.52 -16.65 2.71
CA ASN A 96 -21.87 -17.97 3.22
C ASN A 96 -20.65 -18.85 3.57
N LEU A 97 -19.43 -18.39 3.29
CA LEU A 97 -18.18 -19.09 3.59
C LEU A 97 -17.71 -18.79 5.02
N PHE A 98 -18.52 -19.13 6.02
CA PHE A 98 -18.26 -18.79 7.44
C PHE A 98 -16.93 -19.35 8.02
N ASN A 99 -16.34 -20.36 7.36
CA ASN A 99 -15.03 -20.93 7.70
C ASN A 99 -13.85 -20.25 6.98
N LEU A 100 -14.08 -19.22 6.17
CA LEU A 100 -13.03 -18.57 5.38
C LEU A 100 -12.07 -17.80 6.29
N HIS A 101 -10.78 -18.07 6.17
CA HIS A 101 -9.69 -17.39 6.89
C HIS A 101 -8.92 -16.43 5.98
N TYR A 102 -8.88 -16.69 4.67
CA TYR A 102 -8.21 -15.87 3.68
C TYR A 102 -9.11 -15.65 2.47
N LEU A 103 -9.28 -14.38 2.10
CA LEU A 103 -9.92 -13.94 0.86
C LEU A 103 -9.01 -12.98 0.13
N SER A 104 -8.70 -13.28 -1.13
CA SER A 104 -8.00 -12.38 -2.04
C SER A 104 -8.80 -12.19 -3.31
N VAL A 105 -9.02 -10.92 -3.65
CA VAL A 105 -9.52 -10.45 -4.95
C VAL A 105 -8.50 -9.46 -5.54
N LYS A 106 -7.21 -9.69 -5.26
CA LYS A 106 -6.15 -8.80 -5.72
C LYS A 106 -6.14 -8.72 -7.25
N ASN A 107 -5.94 -7.52 -7.78
CA ASN A 107 -5.83 -7.26 -9.22
C ASN A 107 -7.06 -7.74 -10.02
N THR A 108 -8.24 -7.60 -9.43
CA THR A 108 -9.53 -7.78 -10.10
C THR A 108 -10.24 -6.44 -10.27
N LYS A 109 -11.39 -6.42 -10.94
CA LYS A 109 -12.15 -5.19 -11.18
C LYS A 109 -13.22 -4.91 -10.12
N VAL A 110 -13.20 -5.63 -8.99
CA VAL A 110 -14.15 -5.46 -7.89
C VAL A 110 -14.22 -4.00 -7.43
N GLU A 111 -15.42 -3.40 -7.58
CA GLU A 111 -15.69 -2.00 -7.23
C GLU A 111 -16.30 -1.84 -5.83
N THR A 112 -17.07 -2.84 -5.38
CA THR A 112 -17.76 -2.78 -4.09
C THR A 112 -17.68 -4.12 -3.36
N LEU A 113 -17.78 -4.06 -2.03
CA LEU A 113 -18.01 -5.23 -1.20
C LEU A 113 -19.46 -5.24 -0.73
N SER A 114 -20.13 -6.38 -0.90
CA SER A 114 -21.47 -6.58 -0.34
C SER A 114 -21.43 -6.64 1.19
N LYS A 115 -22.56 -6.29 1.83
CA LYS A 115 -22.73 -6.35 3.30
C LYS A 115 -22.46 -7.75 3.88
N SER A 116 -22.68 -8.78 3.07
CA SER A 116 -22.44 -10.18 3.41
C SER A 116 -21.00 -10.47 3.85
N ILE A 117 -20.03 -9.60 3.51
CA ILE A 117 -18.65 -9.73 3.98
C ILE A 117 -18.57 -9.84 5.51
N GLY A 118 -19.46 -9.16 6.23
CA GLY A 118 -19.51 -9.22 7.70
C GLY A 118 -19.88 -10.58 8.29
N ASN A 119 -20.33 -11.54 7.47
CA ASN A 119 -20.63 -12.91 7.88
C ASN A 119 -19.38 -13.80 7.95
N LEU A 120 -18.24 -13.34 7.41
CA LEU A 120 -16.98 -14.09 7.40
C LEU A 120 -16.26 -14.00 8.76
N LEU A 121 -16.90 -14.46 9.83
CA LEU A 121 -16.43 -14.28 11.21
C LEU A 121 -15.06 -14.93 11.50
N SER A 122 -14.62 -15.87 10.66
CA SER A 122 -13.31 -16.53 10.74
C SER A 122 -12.20 -15.82 9.94
N LEU A 123 -12.52 -14.75 9.21
CA LEU A 123 -11.59 -14.13 8.27
C LEU A 123 -10.42 -13.46 9.00
N GLU A 124 -9.21 -13.82 8.63
CA GLU A 124 -7.96 -13.28 9.16
C GLU A 124 -7.27 -12.35 8.16
N THR A 125 -7.44 -12.60 6.86
CA THR A 125 -6.85 -11.80 5.77
C THR A 125 -7.87 -11.47 4.71
N LEU A 126 -8.00 -10.17 4.42
CA LEU A 126 -8.74 -9.64 3.28
C LEU A 126 -7.79 -8.82 2.40
N ASN A 127 -7.52 -9.33 1.20
CA ASN A 127 -6.60 -8.75 0.23
C ASN A 127 -7.36 -8.25 -1.00
N MET A 128 -7.45 -6.93 -1.14
CA MET A 128 -8.12 -6.18 -2.20
C MET A 128 -7.16 -5.15 -2.80
N LYS A 129 -5.89 -5.54 -2.95
CA LYS A 129 -4.91 -4.68 -3.62
C LYS A 129 -5.23 -4.60 -5.10
N TYR A 130 -5.03 -3.44 -5.70
CA TYR A 130 -5.26 -3.19 -7.12
C TYR A 130 -6.69 -3.52 -7.57
N THR A 131 -7.66 -3.38 -6.67
CA THR A 131 -9.10 -3.38 -7.00
C THR A 131 -9.61 -1.95 -7.14
N LEU A 132 -10.86 -1.79 -7.57
CA LEU A 132 -11.53 -0.51 -7.70
C LEU A 132 -12.34 -0.12 -6.45
N VAL A 133 -12.26 -0.89 -5.36
CA VAL A 133 -12.95 -0.63 -4.07
C VAL A 133 -12.61 0.74 -3.49
N ARG A 134 -13.62 1.64 -3.46
CA ARG A 134 -13.51 3.00 -2.90
C ARG A 134 -14.13 3.17 -1.52
N GLU A 135 -15.02 2.28 -1.12
CA GLU A 135 -15.69 2.34 0.18
C GLU A 135 -15.83 0.94 0.77
N LEU A 136 -15.55 0.83 2.06
CA LEU A 136 -15.73 -0.41 2.80
C LEU A 136 -17.08 -0.42 3.52
N PRO A 137 -17.86 -1.53 3.44
CA PRO A 137 -19.14 -1.63 4.11
C PRO A 137 -18.95 -1.64 5.63
N VAL A 138 -19.93 -1.09 6.35
CA VAL A 138 -19.88 -0.94 7.81
C VAL A 138 -19.83 -2.30 8.53
N GLU A 139 -20.27 -3.36 7.84
CA GLU A 139 -20.27 -4.75 8.28
C GLU A 139 -18.86 -5.33 8.46
N ILE A 140 -17.80 -4.69 7.92
CA ILE A 140 -16.41 -5.09 8.20
C ILE A 140 -16.11 -5.14 9.70
N ARG A 141 -16.79 -4.31 10.52
CA ARG A 141 -16.68 -4.33 11.99
C ARG A 141 -16.95 -5.70 12.62
N ASN A 142 -17.64 -6.60 11.92
CA ASN A 142 -17.94 -7.94 12.43
C ASN A 142 -16.74 -8.89 12.36
N LEU A 143 -15.72 -8.55 11.58
CA LEU A 143 -14.53 -9.38 11.31
C LEU A 143 -13.51 -9.30 12.46
N LYS A 144 -13.92 -9.71 13.67
CA LYS A 144 -13.11 -9.58 14.89
C LYS A 144 -11.79 -10.36 14.88
N ARG A 145 -11.65 -11.34 13.96
CA ARG A 145 -10.42 -12.11 13.74
C ARG A 145 -9.51 -11.52 12.66
N LEU A 146 -9.92 -10.44 12.00
CA LEU A 146 -9.18 -9.85 10.90
C LEU A 146 -7.85 -9.29 11.40
N ARG A 147 -6.75 -9.78 10.82
CA ARG A 147 -5.38 -9.39 11.13
C ARG A 147 -4.78 -8.51 10.04
N TYR A 148 -5.18 -8.75 8.78
CA TYR A 148 -4.65 -8.05 7.62
C TYR A 148 -5.78 -7.56 6.73
N LEU A 149 -5.91 -6.24 6.63
CA LEU A 149 -6.81 -5.56 5.70
C LEU A 149 -5.99 -4.73 4.73
N MET A 150 -6.01 -5.11 3.45
CA MET A 150 -5.24 -4.46 2.40
C MET A 150 -6.16 -4.05 1.26
N VAL A 151 -6.36 -2.74 1.12
CA VAL A 151 -7.09 -2.08 0.05
C VAL A 151 -6.28 -0.86 -0.38
N TYR A 152 -5.64 -0.97 -1.53
CA TYR A 152 -4.93 0.15 -2.17
C TYR A 152 -4.69 -0.19 -3.63
N GLN A 153 -4.66 0.84 -4.47
CA GLN A 153 -4.21 0.74 -5.85
C GLN A 153 -3.10 1.77 -6.04
N TYR A 154 -1.94 1.34 -6.54
CA TYR A 154 -0.93 2.30 -7.03
C TYR A 154 -1.34 2.78 -8.40
N ASN A 155 -1.36 4.09 -8.61
CA ASN A 155 -1.34 4.63 -9.96
C ASN A 155 0.12 4.62 -10.48
N TYR A 156 0.37 3.90 -11.57
CA TYR A 156 1.72 3.81 -12.17
C TYR A 156 2.28 5.18 -12.61
N THR A 157 1.44 6.21 -12.74
CA THR A 157 1.88 7.58 -13.09
C THR A 157 2.34 8.40 -11.90
N SER A 158 2.04 7.97 -10.67
CA SER A 158 2.47 8.69 -9.47
C SER A 158 2.67 7.74 -8.29
N ILE A 159 3.93 7.66 -7.85
CA ILE A 159 4.37 6.94 -6.64
C ILE A 159 3.61 7.45 -5.39
N THR A 160 2.97 8.63 -5.46
CA THR A 160 2.21 9.23 -4.37
C THR A 160 0.70 8.98 -4.43
N ALA A 161 0.13 8.70 -5.62
CA ALA A 161 -1.30 8.50 -5.83
C ALA A 161 -1.73 7.05 -5.55
N GLU A 162 -1.82 6.70 -4.27
CA GLU A 162 -2.60 5.54 -3.84
C GLU A 162 -4.07 5.94 -3.74
N THR A 163 -5.03 5.18 -4.27
CA THR A 163 -6.44 5.37 -3.89
C THR A 163 -6.65 4.73 -2.52
N ALA A 164 -7.23 5.47 -1.56
CA ALA A 164 -7.58 4.93 -0.24
C ALA A 164 -9.08 4.68 -0.19
N ALA A 165 -9.48 3.54 0.35
CA ALA A 165 -10.89 3.27 0.57
C ALA A 165 -11.39 4.06 1.78
N ARG A 166 -12.57 4.67 1.65
CA ARG A 166 -13.28 5.31 2.76
C ARG A 166 -13.84 4.27 3.69
N VAL A 167 -13.73 4.54 4.99
CA VAL A 167 -14.32 3.73 6.04
C VAL A 167 -15.28 4.55 6.89
N ARG A 168 -16.29 3.87 7.44
CA ARG A 168 -17.22 4.44 8.43
C ARG A 168 -17.03 3.76 9.78
N GLY A 169 -17.56 4.34 10.84
CA GLY A 169 -17.41 3.87 12.22
C GLY A 169 -17.65 2.36 12.45
N GLY A 170 -17.13 1.84 13.55
CA GLY A 170 -17.10 0.41 13.91
C GLY A 170 -15.71 -0.23 13.86
N PHE A 171 -14.69 0.44 13.31
CA PHE A 171 -13.33 -0.08 13.16
C PHE A 171 -12.63 -0.38 14.48
N GLY A 172 -13.04 0.28 15.57
CA GLY A 172 -12.49 0.03 16.91
C GLY A 172 -12.77 -1.38 17.46
N SER A 173 -13.62 -2.17 16.79
CA SER A 173 -13.91 -3.57 17.13
C SER A 173 -12.89 -4.57 16.58
N LEU A 174 -12.06 -4.16 15.61
CA LEU A 174 -11.09 -5.00 14.90
C LEU A 174 -9.79 -5.17 15.72
N THR A 175 -9.90 -5.54 16.99
CA THR A 175 -8.78 -5.52 17.95
C THR A 175 -7.64 -6.48 17.62
N ALA A 176 -7.88 -7.48 16.76
CA ALA A 176 -6.86 -8.40 16.23
C ALA A 176 -6.04 -7.82 15.06
N LEU A 177 -6.40 -6.62 14.55
CA LEU A 177 -5.79 -6.05 13.35
C LEU A 177 -4.33 -5.68 13.58
N GLN A 178 -3.46 -6.15 12.69
CA GLN A 178 -2.02 -5.97 12.72
C GLN A 178 -1.52 -5.12 11.56
N LYS A 179 -2.21 -5.20 10.42
CA LYS A 179 -1.91 -4.40 9.23
C LYS A 179 -3.19 -3.82 8.65
N LEU A 180 -3.21 -2.49 8.55
CA LEU A 180 -4.20 -1.73 7.84
C LEU A 180 -3.48 -0.91 6.76
N SER A 181 -3.81 -1.15 5.49
CA SER A 181 -3.34 -0.27 4.41
C SER A 181 -3.97 1.12 4.53
N THR A 182 -3.52 2.04 3.67
CA THR A 182 -4.05 3.40 3.61
C THR A 182 -5.57 3.42 3.44
N ILE A 183 -6.28 3.96 4.43
CA ILE A 183 -7.73 4.22 4.42
C ILE A 183 -8.01 5.71 4.59
N GLU A 184 -9.15 6.17 4.08
CA GLU A 184 -9.68 7.50 4.36
C GLU A 184 -10.61 7.43 5.58
N ALA A 185 -10.33 8.23 6.60
CA ALA A 185 -10.96 8.15 7.92
C ALA A 185 -11.41 9.53 8.42
N ASP A 186 -12.62 9.58 8.98
CA ASP A 186 -13.14 10.74 9.70
C ASP A 186 -12.68 10.76 11.18
N SER A 187 -13.04 11.81 11.92
CA SER A 187 -12.71 11.96 13.35
C SER A 187 -13.25 10.80 14.20
N GLN A 188 -14.42 10.24 13.88
CA GLN A 188 -14.98 9.12 14.64
C GLN A 188 -14.09 7.89 14.47
N VAL A 189 -13.73 7.55 13.24
CA VAL A 189 -12.86 6.41 12.94
C VAL A 189 -11.48 6.60 13.58
N LEU A 190 -10.89 7.79 13.50
CA LEU A 190 -9.60 8.09 14.15
C LEU A 190 -9.62 7.77 15.65
N LYS A 191 -10.66 8.20 16.35
CA LYS A 191 -10.85 7.90 17.78
C LYS A 191 -11.02 6.42 18.05
N GLU A 192 -11.75 5.71 17.20
CA GLU A 192 -11.95 4.27 17.34
C GLU A 192 -10.66 3.47 17.12
N LEU A 193 -9.82 3.88 16.16
CA LEU A 193 -8.55 3.22 15.84
C LEU A 193 -7.56 3.22 17.01
N THR A 194 -7.73 4.11 17.99
CA THR A 194 -6.93 4.12 19.24
C THR A 194 -7.04 2.80 20.03
N LYS A 195 -8.12 2.04 19.82
CA LYS A 195 -8.35 0.74 20.45
C LYS A 195 -7.50 -0.39 19.84
N LEU A 196 -6.90 -0.18 18.67
CA LEU A 196 -6.20 -1.22 17.91
C LEU A 196 -4.73 -1.37 18.33
N ARG A 197 -4.50 -1.80 19.57
CA ARG A 197 -3.16 -1.90 20.19
C ARG A 197 -2.23 -2.93 19.53
N GLN A 198 -2.77 -3.83 18.70
CA GLN A 198 -2.00 -4.84 17.97
C GLN A 198 -1.45 -4.35 16.62
N LEU A 199 -1.83 -3.13 16.21
CA LEU A 199 -1.46 -2.61 14.91
C LEU A 199 0.06 -2.39 14.81
N ARG A 200 0.67 -2.98 13.78
CA ARG A 200 2.10 -2.83 13.44
C ARG A 200 2.30 -1.96 12.20
N LYS A 201 1.30 -1.91 11.33
CA LYS A 201 1.33 -1.11 10.10
C LYS A 201 0.01 -0.39 9.90
N LEU A 202 0.09 0.92 9.74
CA LEU A 202 -1.06 1.81 9.51
C LEU A 202 -0.77 2.75 8.34
N GLY A 203 -1.66 2.79 7.37
CA GLY A 203 -1.80 3.91 6.46
C GLY A 203 -3.09 4.67 6.75
N ILE A 204 -3.06 6.00 6.75
CA ILE A 204 -4.25 6.80 7.03
C ILE A 204 -4.28 8.11 6.24
N ARG A 205 -5.48 8.47 5.79
CA ARG A 205 -5.82 9.78 5.27
C ARG A 205 -6.94 10.40 6.10
N PRO A 206 -6.64 11.38 6.97
CA PRO A 206 -7.68 12.05 7.72
C PRO A 206 -8.52 12.94 6.79
N GLN A 207 -9.84 12.94 6.97
CA GLN A 207 -10.72 13.93 6.36
C GLN A 207 -10.61 15.26 7.13
N ASN A 208 -10.65 16.40 6.42
CA ASN A 208 -10.82 17.76 6.97
C ASN A 208 -9.76 18.18 8.02
N GLY A 209 -8.47 17.85 7.83
CA GLY A 209 -7.40 18.39 8.68
C GLY A 209 -7.45 17.98 10.16
N ASN A 210 -7.94 16.79 10.51
CA ASN A 210 -8.05 16.28 11.88
C ASN A 210 -6.69 15.93 12.56
N GLY A 211 -5.72 16.85 12.55
CA GLY A 211 -4.36 16.65 13.06
C GLY A 211 -4.29 16.25 14.54
N LYS A 212 -5.13 16.84 15.39
CA LYS A 212 -5.17 16.50 16.84
C LYS A 212 -5.61 15.06 17.10
N ASP A 213 -6.69 14.63 16.47
CA ASP A 213 -7.18 13.25 16.59
C ASP A 213 -6.18 12.25 16.00
N LEU A 214 -5.52 12.63 14.90
CA LEU A 214 -4.45 11.83 14.31
C LEU A 214 -3.22 11.72 15.23
N CYS A 215 -2.78 12.81 15.85
CA CYS A 215 -1.72 12.78 16.85
C CYS A 215 -2.09 11.89 18.05
N ALA A 216 -3.32 12.02 18.56
CA ALA A 216 -3.82 11.18 19.65
C ALA A 216 -3.87 9.69 19.25
N LEU A 217 -4.25 9.38 18.02
CA LEU A 217 -4.18 8.02 17.46
C LEU A 217 -2.75 7.51 17.44
N ILE A 218 -1.83 8.26 16.82
CA ILE A 218 -0.43 7.83 16.66
C ILE A 218 0.24 7.60 18.03
N ALA A 219 0.03 8.50 18.99
CA ALA A 219 0.58 8.39 20.34
C ALA A 219 0.12 7.12 21.08
N ASN A 220 -1.04 6.58 20.70
CA ASN A 220 -1.64 5.39 21.29
C ASN A 220 -1.12 4.07 20.66
N LEU A 221 -0.43 4.11 19.52
CA LEU A 221 0.01 2.92 18.80
C LEU A 221 1.47 2.57 19.14
N GLU A 222 1.69 2.10 20.37
CA GLU A 222 3.04 1.83 20.90
C GLU A 222 3.84 0.82 20.07
N ASN A 223 3.19 -0.20 19.49
CA ASN A 223 3.84 -1.24 18.70
C ASN A 223 3.97 -0.91 17.21
N LEU A 224 3.70 0.33 16.80
CA LEU A 224 3.67 0.69 15.39
C LEU A 224 5.08 0.68 14.79
N GLU A 225 5.26 -0.09 13.72
CA GLU A 225 6.52 -0.22 12.99
C GLU A 225 6.51 0.53 11.66
N SER A 226 5.32 0.78 11.10
CA SER A 226 5.13 1.43 9.81
C SER A 226 3.95 2.37 9.85
N LEU A 227 4.19 3.64 9.54
CA LEU A 227 3.17 4.67 9.45
C LEU A 227 3.23 5.35 8.08
N THR A 228 2.08 5.43 7.44
CA THR A 228 1.86 6.28 6.26
C THR A 228 0.73 7.25 6.59
N VAL A 229 0.98 8.54 6.49
CA VAL A 229 -0.04 9.59 6.61
C VAL A 229 -0.09 10.33 5.29
N GLY A 230 -1.29 10.51 4.73
CA GLY A 230 -1.48 11.29 3.51
C GLY A 230 -2.71 12.18 3.58
N MET A 231 -2.62 13.42 3.10
CA MET A 231 -3.80 14.28 2.98
C MET A 231 -4.59 13.99 1.69
N THR A 232 -5.91 14.13 1.76
CA THR A 232 -6.79 14.04 0.59
C THR A 232 -6.77 15.35 -0.21
N SER A 233 -6.81 16.49 0.49
CA SER A 233 -6.65 17.82 -0.11
C SER A 233 -5.21 18.31 -0.01
N LYS A 234 -4.72 18.97 -1.06
CA LYS A 234 -3.40 19.63 -1.07
C LYS A 234 -3.40 20.99 -0.35
N GLU A 235 -4.58 21.59 -0.19
CA GLU A 235 -4.77 22.88 0.47
C GLU A 235 -4.75 22.75 1.99
N GLU A 236 -5.13 21.58 2.51
CA GLU A 236 -5.14 21.32 3.94
C GLU A 236 -3.75 21.10 4.50
N ILE A 237 -3.48 21.73 5.64
CA ILE A 237 -2.22 21.61 6.35
C ILE A 237 -2.23 20.34 7.20
N LEU A 238 -1.24 19.49 6.99
CA LEU A 238 -0.93 18.35 7.85
C LEU A 238 -0.11 18.81 9.06
N ASP A 239 -0.80 19.27 10.10
CA ASP A 239 -0.16 19.62 11.37
C ASP A 239 -0.04 18.38 12.28
N LEU A 240 1.21 17.91 12.45
CA LEU A 240 1.58 16.83 13.36
C LEU A 240 2.51 17.29 14.49
N GLN A 241 2.64 18.60 14.73
CA GLN A 241 3.58 19.15 15.72
C GLN A 241 3.16 18.81 17.16
N SER A 242 1.86 18.65 17.40
CA SER A 242 1.29 18.36 18.72
C SER A 242 1.47 16.92 19.21
N LEU A 243 2.18 16.06 18.49
CA LEU A 243 2.41 14.67 18.89
C LEU A 243 3.33 14.59 20.12
N SER A 244 2.74 14.26 21.27
CA SER A 244 3.45 14.25 22.56
C SER A 244 4.40 13.06 22.73
N SER A 245 4.09 11.90 22.13
CA SER A 245 4.84 10.65 22.31
C SER A 245 4.87 9.86 21.01
N PRO A 246 5.90 10.04 20.15
CA PRO A 246 6.00 9.32 18.89
C PRO A 246 6.30 7.82 19.14
N PRO A 247 5.76 6.90 18.30
CA PRO A 247 5.99 5.46 18.44
C PRO A 247 7.48 5.11 18.31
N GLN A 248 8.07 4.56 19.36
CA GLN A 248 9.52 4.35 19.43
C GLN A 248 10.00 3.17 18.56
N TYR A 249 9.13 2.22 18.23
CA TYR A 249 9.44 1.09 17.33
C TYR A 249 9.25 1.42 15.85
N LEU A 250 8.97 2.68 15.51
CA LEU A 250 8.70 3.07 14.14
C LEU A 250 9.97 2.93 13.27
N GLN A 251 9.88 2.05 12.28
CA GLN A 251 10.96 1.77 11.33
C GLN A 251 10.73 2.42 9.97
N ARG A 252 9.47 2.70 9.63
CA ARG A 252 9.07 3.25 8.34
C ARG A 252 8.07 4.38 8.56
N LEU A 253 8.40 5.56 8.06
CA LEU A 253 7.53 6.73 8.11
C LEU A 253 7.39 7.32 6.71
N TYR A 254 6.14 7.49 6.27
CA TYR A 254 5.82 8.19 5.04
C TYR A 254 4.81 9.30 5.33
N LEU A 255 5.18 10.55 5.08
CA LEU A 255 4.30 11.71 5.25
C LEU A 255 4.05 12.34 3.88
N LYS A 256 2.77 12.46 3.53
CA LYS A 256 2.28 12.99 2.25
C LYS A 256 1.30 14.14 2.52
N GLY A 257 1.51 15.29 1.88
CA GLY A 257 0.68 16.49 2.05
C GLY A 257 1.43 17.70 2.60
N ASN A 258 0.74 18.84 2.63
CA ASN A 258 1.30 20.15 2.95
C ASN A 258 1.56 20.29 4.46
N MET A 259 2.82 20.19 4.91
CA MET A 259 3.13 20.22 6.35
C MET A 259 3.51 21.61 6.90
N LYS A 260 3.78 22.62 6.05
CA LYS A 260 4.44 23.92 6.37
C LYS A 260 5.81 23.80 7.05
N LYS A 261 5.91 23.02 8.11
CA LYS A 261 7.12 22.68 8.86
C LYS A 261 7.15 21.18 9.16
N LEU A 262 8.33 20.59 9.05
CA LEU A 262 8.55 19.18 9.39
C LEU A 262 8.41 18.95 10.92
N PRO A 263 7.74 17.88 11.38
CA PRO A 263 7.58 17.64 12.82
C PRO A 263 8.86 17.30 13.57
N ASP A 264 9.14 18.03 14.66
CA ASP A 264 10.38 17.90 15.47
C ASP A 264 10.57 16.51 16.10
N TRP A 265 9.48 15.75 16.27
CA TRP A 265 9.54 14.41 16.83
C TRP A 265 10.14 13.36 15.89
N ILE A 266 10.21 13.62 14.58
CA ILE A 266 10.79 12.67 13.61
C ILE A 266 12.25 12.40 13.94
N PHE A 267 12.99 13.41 14.38
CA PHE A 267 14.42 13.31 14.72
C PHE A 267 14.68 12.55 16.02
N LYS A 268 13.63 12.33 16.82
CA LYS A 268 13.70 11.52 18.04
C LYS A 268 13.56 10.02 17.74
N LEU A 269 13.22 9.64 16.50
CA LEU A 269 12.99 8.25 16.10
C LEU A 269 14.30 7.51 15.82
N LYS A 270 14.86 6.89 16.86
CA LYS A 270 16.15 6.17 16.76
C LYS A 270 16.07 4.91 15.89
N ASN A 271 14.90 4.29 15.75
CA ASN A 271 14.72 3.04 14.99
C ASN A 271 14.28 3.27 13.54
N LEU A 272 14.25 4.51 13.06
CA LEU A 272 13.76 4.84 11.74
C LEU A 272 14.76 4.38 10.66
N ILE A 273 14.32 3.43 9.83
CA ILE A 273 15.12 2.84 8.74
C ILE A 273 14.78 3.49 7.39
N ARG A 274 13.49 3.78 7.18
CA ARG A 274 12.99 4.40 5.94
C ARG A 274 12.16 5.62 6.24
N LEU A 275 12.49 6.72 5.58
CA LEU A 275 11.76 7.98 5.66
C LEU A 275 11.36 8.42 4.26
N GLY A 276 10.07 8.61 4.03
CA GLY A 276 9.55 9.25 2.84
C GLY A 276 8.82 10.54 3.20
N LEU A 277 9.22 11.64 2.57
CA LEU A 277 8.64 12.96 2.79
C LEU A 277 8.17 13.53 1.46
N GLU A 278 6.90 13.92 1.42
CA GLU A 278 6.41 14.85 0.42
C GLU A 278 6.72 16.27 0.89
N LEU A 279 7.48 17.02 0.08
CA LEU A 279 8.02 18.33 0.49
C LEU A 279 7.07 19.49 0.18
N SER A 280 5.81 19.21 -0.13
CA SER A 280 4.83 20.24 -0.50
C SER A 280 4.58 21.24 0.62
N GLY A 281 4.56 22.52 0.25
CA GLY A 281 4.21 23.63 1.14
C GLY A 281 5.17 23.91 2.30
N LEU A 282 6.37 23.31 2.33
CA LEU A 282 7.39 23.64 3.33
C LEU A 282 7.86 25.09 3.16
N THR A 283 7.87 25.83 4.27
CA THR A 283 8.33 27.24 4.32
C THR A 283 9.73 27.38 4.88
N GLU A 284 10.20 26.39 5.64
CA GLU A 284 11.55 26.30 6.17
C GLU A 284 12.38 25.31 5.33
N GLU A 285 13.69 25.51 5.25
CA GLU A 285 14.56 24.57 4.54
C GLU A 285 14.51 23.19 5.24
N PRO A 286 14.02 22.12 4.58
CA PRO A 286 13.85 20.81 5.20
C PRO A 286 15.15 20.19 5.73
N ILE A 287 16.28 20.71 5.26
CA ILE A 287 17.63 20.17 5.46
C ILE A 287 18.19 20.40 6.85
N GLY A 288 18.05 21.61 7.41
CA GLY A 288 18.55 21.90 8.77
C GLY A 288 17.86 21.02 9.83
N VAL A 289 16.75 20.41 9.45
CA VAL A 289 15.93 19.56 10.29
C VAL A 289 16.34 18.09 10.20
N LEU A 290 16.87 17.59 9.07
CA LEU A 290 17.35 16.20 8.87
C LEU A 290 18.69 15.89 9.59
N GLN A 291 18.85 16.39 10.82
CA GLN A 291 19.91 16.02 11.75
C GLN A 291 20.04 14.50 11.87
N ALA A 292 21.22 14.03 12.27
CA ALA A 292 21.63 12.63 12.24
C ALA A 292 20.52 11.65 12.69
N LEU A 293 19.73 11.15 11.73
CA LEU A 293 18.88 9.97 11.87
C LEU A 293 19.84 8.78 11.76
N PRO A 294 20.30 8.22 12.88
CA PRO A 294 21.55 7.45 12.89
C PRO A 294 21.42 6.14 12.12
N ASN A 295 20.23 5.54 12.09
CA ASN A 295 19.96 4.24 11.48
C ASN A 295 19.20 4.35 10.15
N LEU A 296 19.10 5.55 9.57
CA LEU A 296 18.36 5.75 8.33
C LEU A 296 19.12 5.14 7.15
N LEU A 297 18.50 4.18 6.48
CA LEU A 297 19.07 3.51 5.30
C LEU A 297 18.49 4.03 3.99
N GLU A 298 17.26 4.52 4.02
CA GLU A 298 16.53 4.95 2.84
C GLU A 298 15.80 6.26 3.10
N LEU A 299 16.12 7.28 2.30
CA LEU A 299 15.42 8.56 2.29
C LEU A 299 14.77 8.77 0.92
N ARG A 300 13.47 9.05 0.92
CA ARG A 300 12.72 9.48 -0.26
C ARG A 300 12.20 10.89 -0.07
N LEU A 301 12.66 11.79 -0.92
CA LEU A 301 12.26 13.19 -0.99
C LEU A 301 11.45 13.37 -2.28
N VAL A 302 10.15 13.55 -2.13
CA VAL A 302 9.22 13.65 -3.26
C VAL A 302 8.66 15.06 -3.29
N GLY A 303 8.87 15.79 -4.38
CA GLY A 303 8.13 17.02 -4.63
C GLY A 303 6.81 16.74 -5.33
N THR A 304 6.02 17.79 -5.57
CA THR A 304 4.73 17.68 -6.25
C THR A 304 4.87 17.93 -7.75
N TYR A 305 4.35 17.00 -8.55
CA TYR A 305 4.12 17.17 -9.99
C TYR A 305 2.60 17.19 -10.22
N ASN A 306 2.06 18.24 -10.84
CA ASN A 306 0.71 18.20 -11.41
C ASN A 306 0.84 17.89 -12.90
N TYR A 307 0.26 16.77 -13.34
CA TYR A 307 0.08 16.50 -14.78
C TYR A 307 -1.16 17.20 -15.37
N GLU A 308 -2.03 17.83 -14.54
CA GLU A 308 -3.35 18.30 -14.97
C GLU A 308 -3.47 19.81 -15.29
N LEU A 309 -2.39 20.59 -15.24
CA LEU A 309 -2.41 22.03 -15.58
C LEU A 309 -1.69 22.31 -16.90
N PHE A 310 -2.05 21.60 -17.97
CA PHE A 310 -1.54 21.87 -19.33
C PHE A 310 -2.30 22.97 -20.09
N GLN A 311 -3.23 23.65 -19.44
CA GLN A 311 -3.84 24.88 -19.93
C GLN A 311 -4.04 25.82 -18.75
N PHE A 312 -3.72 27.09 -18.96
CA PHE A 312 -3.85 28.24 -18.06
C PHE A 312 -2.56 28.71 -17.36
N GLU A 313 -2.15 29.89 -17.83
CA GLU A 313 -1.26 30.87 -17.22
C GLU A 313 -1.75 31.22 -15.81
N GLN A 314 -1.29 30.51 -14.79
CA GLN A 314 -1.16 30.98 -13.40
C GLN A 314 -0.40 29.93 -12.57
N LEU A 315 0.92 29.92 -12.72
CA LEU A 315 1.88 29.09 -11.98
C LEU A 315 2.18 29.70 -10.60
N LEU A 316 1.26 29.60 -9.64
CA LEU A 316 1.45 30.22 -8.31
C LEU A 316 1.77 29.28 -7.13
N ASP A 317 1.88 27.95 -7.32
CA ASP A 317 2.01 27.02 -6.17
C ASP A 317 3.21 26.04 -6.16
N PHE A 318 4.20 26.18 -7.06
CA PHE A 318 5.29 25.20 -7.19
C PHE A 318 6.57 25.55 -6.41
N VAL A 319 6.53 25.87 -5.12
CA VAL A 319 7.69 26.48 -4.41
C VAL A 319 8.63 25.51 -3.68
N ALA A 320 8.29 24.25 -3.47
CA ALA A 320 8.79 23.49 -2.31
C ALA A 320 10.32 23.44 -2.06
N VAL A 321 11.18 23.08 -3.03
CA VAL A 321 12.62 22.87 -2.77
C VAL A 321 13.49 23.33 -3.94
N LYS A 322 14.34 24.33 -3.69
CA LYS A 322 15.30 24.90 -4.66
C LYS A 322 16.72 24.37 -4.53
N SER A 323 17.10 24.02 -3.30
CA SER A 323 18.43 23.49 -2.96
C SER A 323 18.27 22.42 -1.87
N VAL A 324 19.21 21.48 -1.85
CA VAL A 324 19.35 20.50 -0.78
C VAL A 324 20.80 20.54 -0.31
N LEU A 325 21.03 20.85 0.97
CA LEU A 325 22.33 20.76 1.61
C LEU A 325 22.40 19.46 2.42
N ILE A 326 23.57 18.86 2.57
CA ILE A 326 23.79 17.67 3.39
C ILE A 326 24.98 18.01 4.27
N GLU A 327 24.71 18.24 5.55
CA GLU A 327 25.76 18.57 6.51
C GLU A 327 26.64 17.36 6.84
N LYS A 328 27.88 17.64 7.25
CA LYS A 328 28.82 16.60 7.65
C LYS A 328 28.28 15.82 8.86
N GLY A 329 28.14 14.51 8.70
CA GLY A 329 27.61 13.63 9.74
C GLY A 329 26.10 13.38 9.67
N ALA A 330 25.40 13.98 8.70
CA ALA A 330 24.02 13.65 8.41
C ALA A 330 23.90 12.20 7.92
N MET A 331 22.90 11.47 8.43
CA MET A 331 22.47 10.14 7.96
C MET A 331 23.65 9.19 7.65
N PRO A 332 24.48 8.84 8.65
CA PRO A 332 25.77 8.18 8.42
C PRO A 332 25.66 6.82 7.72
N ASP A 333 24.55 6.11 7.88
CA ASP A 333 24.33 4.77 7.34
C ASP A 333 23.47 4.73 6.06
N ILE A 334 23.16 5.89 5.47
CA ILE A 334 22.26 5.95 4.31
C ILE A 334 22.83 5.17 3.13
N ARG A 335 21.97 4.38 2.49
CA ARG A 335 22.29 3.51 1.35
C ARG A 335 21.55 3.91 0.09
N GLU A 336 20.33 4.40 0.25
CA GLU A 336 19.46 4.79 -0.85
C GLU A 336 18.92 6.20 -0.64
N LEU A 337 19.16 7.08 -1.61
CA LEU A 337 18.62 8.43 -1.63
C LEU A 337 17.81 8.61 -2.91
N TRP A 338 16.51 8.87 -2.75
CA TRP A 338 15.58 9.09 -3.84
C TRP A 338 15.11 10.53 -3.80
N ILE A 339 15.29 11.25 -4.90
CA ILE A 339 14.90 12.66 -5.03
C ILE A 339 14.03 12.81 -6.27
N GLY A 340 12.87 13.41 -6.08
CA GLY A 340 12.03 13.91 -7.15
C GLY A 340 10.63 13.28 -7.21
N PRO A 341 9.74 13.83 -8.05
CA PRO A 341 9.94 15.01 -8.90
C PRO A 341 10.15 16.32 -8.13
N CYS A 342 11.20 17.08 -8.46
CA CYS A 342 11.51 18.38 -7.86
C CYS A 342 11.90 19.39 -8.97
N PRO A 343 10.94 20.07 -9.62
CA PRO A 343 11.21 20.88 -10.81
C PRO A 343 12.04 22.14 -10.55
N LEU A 344 12.06 22.64 -9.31
CA LEU A 344 12.86 23.81 -8.93
C LEU A 344 14.27 23.48 -8.41
N LEU A 345 14.57 22.19 -8.19
CA LEU A 345 15.91 21.77 -7.77
C LEU A 345 16.79 21.65 -9.02
N MET A 346 17.57 22.69 -9.27
CA MET A 346 18.37 22.86 -10.50
C MET A 346 19.79 22.28 -10.40
N GLU A 347 20.20 21.89 -9.20
CA GLU A 347 21.55 21.42 -8.89
C GLU A 347 21.49 20.09 -8.11
N ILE A 348 22.60 19.34 -8.13
CA ILE A 348 22.78 18.16 -7.27
C ILE A 348 22.86 18.65 -5.81
N PRO A 349 22.28 17.91 -4.84
CA PRO A 349 22.40 18.25 -3.42
C PRO A 349 23.85 18.52 -3.01
N ILE A 350 24.11 19.67 -2.40
CA ILE A 350 25.41 20.07 -1.88
C ILE A 350 25.76 19.20 -0.69
N GLY A 351 27.00 18.71 -0.58
CA GLY A 351 27.44 17.88 0.55
C GLY A 351 27.11 16.39 0.41
N ILE A 352 26.65 15.95 -0.76
CA ILE A 352 26.36 14.53 -1.04
C ILE A 352 27.57 13.63 -0.85
N GLU A 353 28.78 14.17 -1.02
CA GLU A 353 30.06 13.51 -0.74
C GLU A 353 30.25 13.13 0.74
N HIS A 354 29.46 13.71 1.64
CA HIS A 354 29.45 13.33 3.06
C HIS A 354 28.75 11.98 3.30
N LEU A 355 27.92 11.49 2.37
CA LEU A 355 27.18 10.24 2.47
C LEU A 355 28.03 9.03 2.07
N LYS A 356 29.02 8.69 2.90
CA LYS A 356 30.04 7.67 2.60
C LYS A 356 29.52 6.26 2.32
N ASN A 357 28.33 5.93 2.80
CA ASN A 357 27.71 4.60 2.66
C ASN A 357 26.67 4.53 1.54
N LEU A 358 26.45 5.63 0.80
CA LEU A 358 25.46 5.71 -0.26
C LEU A 358 25.79 4.73 -1.38
N LYS A 359 24.81 3.92 -1.78
CA LYS A 359 24.94 2.90 -2.83
C LYS A 359 24.08 3.21 -4.05
N LEU A 360 22.92 3.82 -3.83
CA LEU A 360 21.95 4.15 -4.86
C LEU A 360 21.50 5.60 -4.68
N LEU A 361 21.70 6.40 -5.73
CA LEU A 361 21.14 7.73 -5.88
C LEU A 361 20.15 7.70 -7.03
N LEU A 362 18.88 7.99 -6.75
CA LEU A 362 17.84 8.01 -7.76
C LEU A 362 17.28 9.42 -7.91
N PHE A 363 17.31 9.92 -9.14
CA PHE A 363 16.65 11.16 -9.54
C PHE A 363 15.43 10.83 -10.41
N ALA A 364 14.25 11.14 -9.91
CA ALA A 364 12.99 10.90 -10.60
C ALA A 364 12.43 12.18 -11.22
N HIS A 365 12.22 12.20 -12.53
CA HIS A 365 11.56 13.30 -13.24
C HIS A 365 12.15 14.70 -12.92
N MET A 366 13.49 14.78 -12.88
CA MET A 366 14.25 16.02 -12.65
C MET A 366 14.43 16.83 -13.94
N VAL A 367 14.80 18.11 -13.79
CA VAL A 367 15.19 18.96 -14.92
C VAL A 367 16.44 18.42 -15.63
N LYS A 368 16.54 18.65 -16.95
CA LYS A 368 17.66 18.14 -17.78
C LYS A 368 19.04 18.61 -17.30
N GLN A 369 19.13 19.77 -16.66
CA GLN A 369 20.39 20.29 -16.14
C GLN A 369 20.99 19.33 -15.09
N VAL A 370 20.19 18.92 -14.09
CA VAL A 370 20.61 17.94 -13.07
C VAL A 370 21.00 16.61 -13.72
N TYR A 371 20.29 16.19 -14.76
CA TYR A 371 20.64 14.99 -15.53
C TYR A 371 22.06 15.05 -16.10
N TYR A 372 22.46 16.16 -16.73
CA TYR A 372 23.81 16.29 -17.29
C TYR A 372 24.87 16.42 -16.21
N MET A 373 24.61 17.16 -15.12
CA MET A 373 25.55 17.27 -14.00
C MET A 373 25.92 15.90 -13.42
N THR A 374 24.95 14.98 -13.30
CA THR A 374 25.24 13.62 -12.79
C THR A 374 26.11 12.77 -13.71
N LYS A 375 26.22 13.10 -15.01
CA LYS A 375 27.09 12.40 -15.95
C LYS A 375 28.52 12.92 -15.93
N ASP A 376 28.69 14.20 -15.62
CA ASP A 376 30.00 14.86 -15.60
C ASP A 376 30.73 14.66 -14.27
N GLU A 377 30.02 14.26 -13.21
CA GLU A 377 30.59 13.91 -11.91
C GLU A 377 31.12 12.46 -11.85
N ASN A 378 32.23 12.26 -11.14
CA ASN A 378 32.84 10.94 -10.98
C ASN A 378 32.26 10.18 -9.77
N TRP A 379 31.37 9.21 -10.05
CA TRP A 379 30.61 8.45 -9.04
C TRP A 379 31.11 7.02 -8.84
N GLU A 380 32.41 6.79 -8.66
CA GLU A 380 33.07 5.46 -8.71
C GLU A 380 32.46 4.35 -7.82
N LYS A 381 31.50 4.66 -6.93
CA LYS A 381 30.86 3.72 -5.98
C LYS A 381 29.33 3.87 -5.83
N ILE A 382 28.69 4.79 -6.55
CA ILE A 382 27.25 5.07 -6.41
C ILE A 382 26.55 4.70 -7.70
N ALA A 383 25.57 3.78 -7.62
CA ALA A 383 24.67 3.53 -8.73
C ALA A 383 23.73 4.72 -8.88
N ILE A 384 23.69 5.33 -10.07
CA ILE A 384 22.75 6.39 -10.39
C ILE A 384 21.66 5.81 -11.29
N LEU A 385 20.43 5.88 -10.82
CA LEU A 385 19.25 5.56 -11.62
C LEU A 385 18.48 6.84 -11.90
N GLN A 386 18.06 6.99 -13.14
CA GLN A 386 17.25 8.12 -13.57
C GLN A 386 16.00 7.61 -14.26
N THR A 387 14.85 8.11 -13.83
CA THR A 387 13.60 7.92 -14.56
C THR A 387 13.33 9.23 -15.31
N CYS A 388 13.40 9.18 -16.65
CA CYS A 388 13.40 10.36 -17.51
C CYS A 388 12.18 11.28 -17.29
N ALA A 389 12.41 12.59 -17.43
CA ALA A 389 11.38 13.62 -17.58
C ALA A 389 10.98 13.83 -19.05
N LEU A 390 9.84 14.50 -19.23
CA LEU A 390 9.05 14.75 -20.44
C LEU A 390 9.83 15.24 -21.69
N LYS A 391 9.22 14.92 -22.84
CA LYS A 391 9.57 15.41 -24.18
C LYS A 391 9.78 16.93 -24.20
N ASP A 392 10.73 17.33 -25.03
CA ASP A 392 11.08 18.71 -25.36
C ASP A 392 9.85 19.62 -25.55
N TYR A 393 9.86 20.80 -24.92
CA TYR A 393 9.20 21.97 -25.50
C TYR A 393 10.25 23.04 -25.74
N PRO A 394 10.26 23.66 -26.94
CA PRO A 394 11.27 24.63 -27.33
C PRO A 394 11.11 25.92 -26.51
N THR A 395 12.25 26.46 -26.10
CA THR A 395 12.40 27.83 -25.65
C THR A 395 12.16 28.78 -26.82
N THR A 396 11.09 29.57 -26.76
CA THR A 396 11.01 30.88 -27.41
C THR A 396 10.22 31.82 -26.53
#